data_AF-A0A0L0LEM0-F1
#
_entry.id   AF-A0A0L0LEM0-F1
#
_cell.length_a   1.000
_cell.length_b   1.000
_cell.length_c   1.000
_cell.angle_alpha   90.00
_cell.angle_beta   90.00
_cell.angle_gamma   90.00
#
_symmetry.space_group_name_H-M   'P 1'
#
loop_
_entity.id
_entity.type
_entity.pdbx_description
1 polymer ?
#
loop_
_entity_poly.entity_id
_entity_poly.type
_entity_poly.pdbx_seq_one_letter_code
_entity_poly.pdbx_strand_id
1 'polypeptide(L)'
;MATTPPRVRGKIFWATKPKETAMNWTTKDWTQGELNALVKKIGGGQVARGILDDTVKFTVTEMPAPYYHEFFQTRSDLFIYDGFRDLVLAKVGKGEQAKPIVSKSVALPRDMTDKEIEEMLGNGHIFTEVEVCAVIQKLITEQEGGKEGELLNNGFANLFYTSSCVVVVRWLADVGRWNVGTWRRDVIGWSAGDRAFSR
;
A
#
# COMPACT_ATOMS: atom_id res chain seq x y z
N MET A 1 54.69 12.98 -29.89
CA MET A 1 53.80 13.44 -28.80
C MET A 1 52.56 12.57 -28.83
N ALA A 2 52.45 11.64 -27.89
CA ALA A 2 51.30 10.75 -27.75
C ALA A 2 50.87 10.82 -26.28
N THR A 3 49.72 11.45 -26.03
CA THR A 3 49.15 11.64 -24.69
C THR A 3 48.29 10.43 -24.34
N THR A 4 48.75 9.65 -23.36
CA THR A 4 47.98 8.57 -22.73
C THR A 4 46.88 9.18 -21.84
N PRO A 5 45.61 8.72 -21.90
CA PRO A 5 44.57 9.19 -20.98
C PRO A 5 44.72 8.58 -19.58
N PRO A 6 44.30 9.28 -18.51
CA PRO A 6 44.42 8.77 -17.14
C PRO A 6 43.38 7.67 -16.84
N ARG A 7 43.84 6.59 -16.21
CA ARG A 7 43.00 5.52 -15.66
C ARG A 7 42.20 6.03 -14.46
N VAL A 8 40.88 6.16 -14.62
CA VAL A 8 39.96 6.39 -13.50
C VAL A 8 39.78 5.06 -12.75
N ARG A 9 40.37 4.95 -11.55
CA ARG A 9 40.07 3.86 -10.60
C ARG A 9 38.68 4.09 -10.01
N GLY A 10 37.65 3.49 -10.59
CA GLY A 10 36.34 3.38 -9.96
C GLY A 10 36.43 2.49 -8.72
N LYS A 11 36.33 3.09 -7.52
CA LYS A 11 36.05 2.35 -6.30
C LYS A 11 34.58 1.94 -6.33
N ILE A 12 34.33 0.66 -6.63
CA ILE A 12 33.02 0.04 -6.45
C ILE A 12 32.82 -0.11 -4.94
N PHE A 13 31.96 0.72 -4.35
CA PHE A 13 31.48 0.52 -2.99
C PHE A 13 30.43 -0.60 -3.04
N TRP A 14 30.77 -1.77 -2.50
CA TRP A 14 29.78 -2.77 -2.15
C TRP A 14 29.06 -2.29 -0.89
N ALA A 15 27.80 -1.87 -1.04
CA ALA A 15 26.91 -1.72 0.11
C ALA A 15 26.67 -3.13 0.69
N THR A 16 27.37 -3.46 1.77
CA THR A 16 27.07 -4.64 2.58
C THR A 16 25.64 -4.51 3.08
N LYS A 17 24.77 -5.48 2.74
CA LYS A 17 23.45 -5.62 3.37
C LYS A 17 23.62 -5.56 4.89
N PRO A 18 22.78 -4.82 5.64
CA PRO A 18 22.80 -4.90 7.09
C PRO A 18 22.60 -6.35 7.50
N LYS A 19 23.42 -6.86 8.43
CA LYS A 19 23.13 -8.11 9.12
C LYS A 19 21.79 -7.94 9.81
N GLU A 20 20.79 -8.73 9.42
CA GLU A 20 19.59 -8.94 10.22
C GLU A 20 20.04 -9.53 11.56
N THR A 21 20.15 -8.66 12.56
CA THR A 21 20.29 -9.10 13.94
C THR A 21 18.89 -9.55 14.33
N ALA A 22 18.65 -10.87 14.36
CA ALA A 22 17.41 -11.41 14.88
C ALA A 22 17.22 -10.87 16.31
N MET A 23 16.29 -9.93 16.46
CA MET A 23 16.03 -9.25 17.71
C MET A 23 15.23 -10.23 18.57
N ASN A 24 15.89 -10.82 19.57
CA ASN A 24 15.32 -11.85 20.41
C ASN A 24 14.46 -11.18 21.50
N TRP A 25 13.23 -10.79 21.16
CA TRP A 25 12.29 -10.24 22.12
C TRP A 25 11.67 -11.37 22.93
N THR A 26 11.74 -11.29 24.26
CA THR A 26 10.98 -12.20 25.13
C THR A 26 9.75 -11.50 25.67
N THR A 27 8.62 -12.20 25.80
CA THR A 27 7.39 -11.65 26.37
C THR A 27 7.54 -11.19 27.82
N LYS A 28 8.66 -11.51 28.48
CA LYS A 28 9.03 -11.01 29.81
C LYS A 28 9.35 -9.51 29.83
N ASP A 29 9.65 -8.92 28.68
CA ASP A 29 10.06 -7.52 28.56
C ASP A 29 8.86 -6.57 28.42
N TRP A 30 7.64 -7.10 28.39
CA TRP A 30 6.40 -6.36 28.17
C TRP A 30 5.44 -6.56 29.34
N THR A 31 4.89 -5.47 29.85
CA THR A 31 3.78 -5.50 30.80
C THR A 31 2.48 -5.93 30.12
N GLN A 32 1.54 -6.47 30.89
CA GLN A 32 0.18 -6.77 30.40
C GLN A 32 -0.50 -5.52 29.80
N GLY A 33 -0.21 -4.33 30.32
CA GLY A 33 -0.71 -3.07 29.80
C GLY A 33 -0.19 -2.77 28.39
N GLU A 34 1.10 -2.98 28.15
CA GLU A 34 1.72 -2.80 26.84
C GLU A 34 1.23 -3.82 25.81
N LEU A 35 1.06 -5.08 26.22
CA LEU A 35 0.43 -6.13 25.40
C LEU A 35 -1.01 -5.75 25.02
N ASN A 36 -1.83 -5.29 25.97
CA ASN A 36 -3.19 -4.86 25.69
C ASN A 36 -3.23 -3.64 24.75
N ALA A 37 -2.30 -2.70 24.90
CA ALA A 37 -2.17 -1.54 24.03
C ALA A 37 -1.75 -1.94 22.60
N LEU A 38 -0.83 -2.89 22.46
CA LEU A 38 -0.43 -3.46 21.17
C LEU A 38 -1.59 -4.17 20.49
N VAL A 39 -2.28 -5.08 21.21
CA VAL A 39 -3.46 -5.78 20.71
C VAL A 39 -4.51 -4.78 20.23
N LYS A 40 -4.75 -3.70 20.99
CA LYS A 40 -5.66 -2.63 20.56
C LYS A 40 -5.17 -1.93 19.29
N LYS A 41 -3.87 -1.62 19.18
CA LYS A 41 -3.29 -0.96 18.00
C LYS A 41 -3.37 -1.79 16.73
N ILE A 42 -3.22 -3.11 16.81
CA ILE A 42 -3.27 -3.99 15.62
C ILE A 42 -4.71 -4.34 15.19
N GLY A 43 -5.73 -3.89 15.93
CA GLY A 43 -7.14 -4.09 15.59
C GLY A 43 -7.90 -5.07 16.50
N GLY A 44 -7.39 -5.33 17.70
CA GLY A 44 -8.06 -6.12 18.73
C GLY A 44 -7.71 -7.60 18.74
N GLY A 45 -8.31 -8.34 19.69
CA GLY A 45 -7.96 -9.73 19.98
C GLY A 45 -8.25 -10.72 18.85
N GLN A 46 -9.28 -10.45 18.03
CA GLN A 46 -9.58 -11.28 16.85
C GLN A 46 -8.48 -11.17 15.80
N VAL A 47 -7.99 -9.96 15.52
CA VAL A 47 -6.86 -9.75 14.61
C VAL A 47 -5.59 -10.37 15.18
N ALA A 48 -5.33 -10.19 16.48
CA ALA A 48 -4.18 -10.78 17.14
C ALA A 48 -4.17 -12.32 17.04
N ARG A 49 -5.31 -12.98 17.27
CA ARG A 49 -5.44 -14.43 17.06
C ARG A 49 -5.26 -14.82 15.61
N GLY A 50 -5.88 -14.08 14.69
CA GLY A 50 -5.74 -14.34 13.27
C GLY A 50 -4.28 -14.26 12.79
N ILE A 51 -3.49 -13.34 13.36
CA ILE A 51 -2.04 -13.24 13.10
C ILE A 51 -1.30 -14.46 13.66
N LEU A 52 -1.59 -14.87 14.90
CA LEU A 52 -0.94 -16.03 15.53
C LEU A 52 -1.30 -17.35 14.84
N ASP A 53 -2.48 -17.42 14.23
CA ASP A 53 -3.00 -18.56 13.50
C ASP A 53 -2.66 -18.50 12.00
N ASP A 54 -1.84 -17.54 11.55
CA ASP A 54 -1.46 -17.28 10.14
C ASP A 54 -2.64 -17.04 9.16
N THR A 55 -3.82 -16.73 9.70
CA THR A 55 -5.03 -16.41 8.90
C THR A 55 -5.13 -14.92 8.54
N VAL A 56 -4.39 -14.07 9.23
CA VAL A 56 -4.28 -12.62 8.95
C VAL A 56 -2.82 -12.26 8.73
N LYS A 57 -2.48 -11.83 7.51
CA LYS A 57 -1.19 -11.21 7.23
C LYS A 57 -1.23 -9.75 7.67
N PHE A 58 -0.23 -9.32 8.43
CA PHE A 58 -0.06 -7.92 8.83
C PHE A 58 1.29 -7.41 8.36
N THR A 59 1.31 -6.26 7.71
CA THR A 59 2.53 -5.57 7.30
C THR A 59 2.54 -4.21 8.00
N VAL A 60 3.60 -3.92 8.75
CA VAL A 60 3.87 -2.55 9.21
C VAL A 60 4.49 -1.82 8.04
N THR A 61 3.76 -0.89 7.46
CA THR A 61 4.16 -0.23 6.23
C THR A 61 5.01 1.00 6.56
N GLU A 62 6.32 0.88 6.36
CA GLU A 62 7.18 2.07 6.25
C GLU A 62 6.75 2.87 5.02
N MET A 63 6.39 4.14 5.26
CA MET A 63 5.87 5.00 4.21
C MET A 63 7.01 5.61 3.38
N PRO A 64 6.85 5.68 2.06
CA PRO A 64 7.86 6.28 1.19
C PRO A 64 8.02 7.77 1.49
N ALA A 65 9.09 8.36 0.97
CA ALA A 65 9.28 9.81 1.04
C ALA A 65 8.17 10.56 0.28
N PRO A 66 7.81 11.78 0.72
CA PRO A 66 6.52 12.39 0.40
C PRO A 66 6.55 13.19 -0.90
N TYR A 67 6.92 12.55 -2.00
CA TYR A 67 6.92 13.11 -3.36
C TYR A 67 5.71 12.63 -4.19
N TYR A 68 4.52 12.62 -3.56
CA TYR A 68 3.30 12.07 -4.17
C TYR A 68 2.90 12.78 -5.46
N HIS A 69 3.06 14.11 -5.53
CA HIS A 69 2.69 14.89 -6.72
C HIS A 69 3.58 14.59 -7.93
N GLU A 70 4.85 14.27 -7.67
CA GLU A 70 5.81 13.83 -8.68
C GLU A 70 5.58 12.35 -9.05
N PHE A 71 5.25 11.51 -8.07
CA PHE A 71 5.02 10.09 -8.30
C PHE A 71 3.76 9.83 -9.12
N PHE A 72 2.64 10.48 -8.77
CA PHE A 72 1.32 10.30 -9.40
C PHE A 72 1.15 11.19 -10.63
N GLN A 73 2.08 11.05 -11.57
CA GLN A 73 2.00 11.61 -12.92
C GLN A 73 1.83 10.49 -13.94
N THR A 74 1.03 10.76 -14.98
CA THR A 74 0.85 9.78 -16.06
C THR A 74 2.17 9.60 -16.81
N ARG A 75 2.58 8.34 -16.93
CA ARG A 75 3.79 7.86 -17.62
C ARG A 75 3.49 6.50 -18.27
N SER A 76 4.46 5.92 -18.96
CA SER A 76 4.27 4.68 -19.73
C SER A 76 3.78 3.50 -18.88
N ASP A 77 4.25 3.39 -17.65
CA ASP A 77 3.97 2.31 -16.69
C ASP A 77 2.88 2.66 -15.66
N LEU A 78 2.37 3.89 -15.66
CA LEU A 78 1.39 4.38 -14.69
C LEU A 78 0.45 5.42 -15.33
N PHE A 79 -0.85 5.13 -15.38
CA PHE A 79 -1.87 6.07 -15.84
C PHE A 79 -2.72 6.56 -14.67
N ILE A 80 -2.82 7.88 -14.52
CA ILE A 80 -3.61 8.53 -13.46
C ILE A 80 -4.86 9.16 -14.07
N TYR A 81 -6.03 8.73 -13.61
CA TYR A 81 -7.30 9.35 -13.99
C TYR A 81 -7.54 10.65 -13.22
N ASP A 82 -8.23 11.60 -13.86
CA ASP A 82 -8.50 12.93 -13.30
C ASP A 82 -9.22 12.86 -11.95
N GLY A 83 -10.14 11.91 -11.76
CA GLY A 83 -10.83 11.73 -10.47
C GLY A 83 -9.88 11.50 -9.30
N PHE A 84 -8.81 10.73 -9.48
CA PHE A 84 -7.79 10.55 -8.44
C PHE A 84 -6.99 11.84 -8.20
N ARG A 85 -6.63 12.54 -9.29
CA ARG A 85 -5.92 13.82 -9.21
C ARG A 85 -6.73 14.84 -8.41
N ASP A 86 -8.01 14.96 -8.71
CA ASP A 86 -8.86 16.04 -8.21
C ASP A 86 -9.44 15.76 -6.82
N LEU A 87 -9.80 14.50 -6.54
CA LEU A 87 -10.48 14.14 -5.28
C LEU A 87 -9.54 13.68 -4.17
N VAL A 88 -8.34 13.20 -4.54
CA VAL A 88 -7.37 12.61 -3.59
C VAL A 88 -6.08 13.43 -3.59
N LEU A 89 -5.35 13.43 -4.70
CA LEU A 89 -4.00 14.02 -4.74
C LEU A 89 -4.02 15.54 -4.45
N ALA A 90 -5.03 16.26 -4.94
CA ALA A 90 -5.19 17.70 -4.70
C ALA A 90 -5.34 18.08 -3.22
N LYS A 91 -5.76 17.15 -2.36
CA LYS A 91 -5.90 17.38 -0.91
C LYS A 91 -4.62 17.10 -0.14
N VAL A 92 -3.62 16.47 -0.77
CA VAL A 92 -2.35 16.14 -0.12
C VAL A 92 -1.40 17.32 -0.21
N GLY A 93 -0.96 17.81 0.94
CA GLY A 93 0.00 18.90 1.03
C GLY A 93 1.35 18.53 0.42
N LYS A 94 2.05 19.52 -0.15
CA LYS A 94 3.44 19.31 -0.61
C LYS A 94 4.34 18.94 0.56
N GLY A 95 5.01 17.80 0.48
CA GLY A 95 5.87 17.27 1.54
C GLY A 95 5.12 16.71 2.75
N GLU A 96 3.79 16.57 2.67
CA GLU A 96 3.02 15.93 3.74
C GLU A 96 3.41 14.45 3.85
N GLN A 97 3.74 13.99 5.06
CA GLN A 97 4.19 12.62 5.29
C GLN A 97 3.08 11.80 5.96
N ALA A 98 2.76 10.65 5.37
CA ALA A 98 1.89 9.67 6.01
C ALA A 98 2.59 9.07 7.23
N LYS A 99 1.84 8.90 8.32
CA LYS A 99 2.30 8.10 9.46
C LYS A 99 2.32 6.62 9.06
N PRO A 100 3.21 5.79 9.63
CA PRO A 100 3.14 4.35 9.45
C PRO A 100 1.76 3.82 9.87
N ILE A 101 1.21 2.95 9.04
CA ILE A 101 -0.06 2.26 9.31
C ILE A 101 0.14 0.76 9.19
N VAL A 102 -0.77 -0.01 9.78
CA VAL A 102 -0.89 -1.44 9.54
C VAL A 102 -1.93 -1.61 8.45
N SER A 103 -1.53 -2.01 7.25
CA SER A 103 -2.52 -2.29 6.20
C SER A 103 -2.91 -3.75 6.19
N LYS A 104 -4.17 -4.02 5.87
CA LYS A 104 -4.74 -5.36 5.64
C LYS A 104 -5.42 -5.36 4.28
N SER A 105 -5.58 -6.54 3.70
CA SER A 105 -6.39 -6.71 2.51
C SER A 105 -7.21 -8.00 2.55
N VAL A 106 -8.36 -7.98 1.89
CA VAL A 106 -9.27 -9.12 1.77
C VAL A 106 -9.72 -9.24 0.32
N ALA A 107 -9.75 -10.46 -0.21
CA ALA A 107 -10.35 -10.74 -1.51
C ALA A 107 -11.88 -10.83 -1.36
N LEU A 108 -12.62 -10.23 -2.29
CA LEU A 108 -14.08 -10.27 -2.27
C LEU A 108 -14.55 -11.71 -2.59
N PRO A 109 -15.33 -12.35 -1.70
CA PRO A 109 -15.76 -13.75 -1.89
C PRO A 109 -16.88 -13.90 -2.93
N ARG A 110 -17.55 -12.80 -3.27
CA ARG A 110 -18.65 -12.71 -4.24
C ARG A 110 -18.71 -11.28 -4.76
N ASP A 111 -19.63 -11.01 -5.67
CA ASP A 111 -19.95 -9.65 -6.06
C ASP A 111 -20.55 -8.89 -4.87
N MET A 112 -20.10 -7.65 -4.64
CA MET A 112 -20.46 -6.85 -3.46
C MET A 112 -20.62 -5.37 -3.78
N THR A 113 -21.52 -4.69 -3.06
CA THR A 113 -21.61 -3.22 -3.06
C THR A 113 -20.55 -2.60 -2.14
N ASP A 114 -20.30 -1.29 -2.27
CA ASP A 114 -19.38 -0.58 -1.36
C ASP A 114 -19.82 -0.72 0.10
N LYS A 115 -21.12 -0.56 0.36
CA LYS A 115 -21.67 -0.77 1.70
C LYS A 115 -21.35 -2.15 2.28
N GLU A 116 -21.55 -3.21 1.50
CA GLU A 116 -21.24 -4.58 1.95
C GLU A 116 -19.74 -4.77 2.21
N ILE A 117 -18.88 -4.15 1.39
CA ILE A 117 -17.42 -4.22 1.55
C ILE A 117 -17.00 -3.48 2.81
N GLU A 118 -17.50 -2.28 3.05
CA GLU A 118 -17.19 -1.50 4.25
C GLU A 118 -17.65 -2.20 5.53
N GLU A 119 -18.83 -2.83 5.51
CA GLU A 119 -19.32 -3.67 6.61
C GLU A 119 -18.39 -4.86 6.85
N MET A 120 -17.91 -5.52 5.79
CA MET A 120 -16.96 -6.63 5.87
C MET A 120 -15.59 -6.19 6.40
N LEU A 121 -15.08 -5.03 5.98
CA LEU A 121 -13.79 -4.50 6.44
C LEU A 121 -13.84 -3.99 7.89
N GLY A 122 -15.02 -3.60 8.38
CA GLY A 122 -15.24 -3.13 9.73
C GLY A 122 -14.57 -1.77 10.02
N ASN A 123 -14.30 -1.50 11.30
CA ASN A 123 -13.72 -0.21 11.70
C ASN A 123 -12.27 -0.07 11.21
N GLY A 124 -11.91 1.13 10.73
CA GLY A 124 -10.55 1.43 10.27
C GLY A 124 -10.32 1.22 8.77
N HIS A 125 -11.35 0.91 7.97
CA HIS A 125 -11.19 0.75 6.52
C HIS A 125 -10.93 2.05 5.76
N ILE A 126 -11.19 3.21 6.37
CA ILE A 126 -10.98 4.53 5.76
C ILE A 126 -9.53 4.99 5.91
N PHE A 127 -8.88 5.19 4.78
CA PHE A 127 -7.62 5.90 4.65
C PHE A 127 -7.84 7.40 4.55
N THR A 128 -6.91 8.19 5.09
CA THR A 128 -6.73 9.58 4.67
C THR A 128 -6.11 9.64 3.27
N GLU A 129 -6.23 10.78 2.60
CA GLU A 129 -5.67 11.00 1.26
C GLU A 129 -4.14 10.84 1.23
N VAL A 130 -3.43 11.27 2.26
CA VAL A 130 -1.97 11.08 2.35
C VAL A 130 -1.60 9.61 2.58
N GLU A 131 -2.37 8.88 3.40
CA GLU A 131 -2.13 7.45 3.66
C GLU A 131 -2.35 6.62 2.39
N VAL A 132 -3.45 6.84 1.66
CA VAL A 132 -3.72 6.07 0.43
C VAL A 132 -2.67 6.36 -0.65
N CYS A 133 -2.23 7.61 -0.80
CA CYS A 133 -1.11 7.96 -1.68
C CYS A 133 0.18 7.23 -1.30
N ALA A 134 0.52 7.21 -0.01
CA ALA A 134 1.72 6.56 0.49
C ALA A 134 1.70 5.04 0.28
N VAL A 135 0.57 4.40 0.57
CA VAL A 135 0.39 2.95 0.37
C VAL A 135 0.48 2.61 -1.12
N ILE A 136 -0.29 3.28 -1.97
CA ILE A 136 -0.29 2.97 -3.41
C ILE A 136 1.10 3.21 -4.02
N GLN A 137 1.78 4.30 -3.66
CA GLN A 137 3.13 4.59 -4.13
C GLN A 137 4.09 3.44 -3.77
N LYS A 138 4.08 3.00 -2.51
CA LYS A 138 4.94 1.90 -2.06
C LYS A 138 4.65 0.63 -2.86
N LEU A 139 3.39 0.21 -2.91
CA LEU A 139 3.02 -1.06 -3.53
C LEU A 139 3.31 -1.09 -5.04
N ILE A 140 3.04 0.02 -5.75
CA ILE A 140 3.38 0.13 -7.18
C ILE A 140 4.90 0.11 -7.38
N THR A 141 5.68 0.76 -6.50
CA THR A 141 7.15 0.76 -6.58
C THR A 141 7.72 -0.65 -6.38
N GLU A 142 7.17 -1.39 -5.41
CA GLU A 142 7.59 -2.77 -5.11
C GLU A 142 7.16 -3.75 -6.23
N GLN A 143 6.09 -3.43 -6.95
CA GLN A 143 5.56 -4.20 -8.06
C GLN A 143 5.77 -3.53 -9.42
N GLU A 144 6.96 -2.96 -9.62
CA GLU A 144 7.36 -2.35 -10.89
C GLU A 144 7.16 -3.34 -12.05
N GLY A 145 6.47 -2.89 -13.11
CA GLY A 145 6.17 -3.72 -14.27
C GLY A 145 5.11 -4.80 -14.01
N GLY A 146 4.30 -4.66 -12.97
CA GLY A 146 3.20 -5.59 -12.68
C GLY A 146 3.67 -6.91 -12.07
N LYS A 147 4.83 -6.92 -11.42
CA LYS A 147 5.33 -8.10 -10.69
C LYS A 147 4.35 -8.53 -9.60
N GLU A 148 4.44 -9.79 -9.19
CA GLU A 148 3.65 -10.34 -8.09
C GLU A 148 3.93 -9.58 -6.78
N GLY A 149 2.89 -9.39 -5.97
CA GLY A 149 2.98 -8.72 -4.68
C GLY A 149 1.59 -8.54 -4.03
N GLU A 150 1.45 -7.52 -3.19
CA GLU A 150 0.20 -7.24 -2.47
C GLU A 150 -0.92 -6.66 -3.36
N LEU A 151 -0.60 -5.88 -4.39
CA LEU A 151 -1.58 -5.48 -5.41
C LEU A 151 -1.85 -6.65 -6.35
N LEU A 152 -3.13 -6.89 -6.64
CA LEU A 152 -3.55 -7.75 -7.73
C LEU A 152 -3.02 -7.22 -9.05
N ASN A 153 -2.31 -8.08 -9.79
CA ASN A 153 -1.74 -7.81 -11.10
C ASN A 153 -2.41 -8.63 -12.23
N ASN A 154 -3.61 -9.16 -11.98
CA ASN A 154 -4.33 -10.08 -12.86
C ASN A 154 -5.60 -9.45 -13.49
N GLY A 155 -5.64 -8.12 -13.55
CA GLY A 155 -6.77 -7.38 -14.11
C GLY A 155 -7.92 -7.13 -13.14
N PHE A 156 -7.93 -7.71 -11.94
CA PHE A 156 -8.89 -7.38 -10.89
C PHE A 156 -8.55 -6.04 -10.22
N ALA A 157 -9.55 -5.42 -9.59
CA ALA A 157 -9.40 -4.14 -8.90
C ALA A 157 -8.82 -4.31 -7.49
N ASN A 158 -7.98 -3.35 -7.12
CA ASN A 158 -7.55 -3.13 -5.74
C ASN A 158 -8.24 -1.86 -5.23
N LEU A 159 -9.01 -1.98 -4.15
CA LEU A 159 -9.92 -0.97 -3.64
C LEU A 159 -9.39 -0.36 -2.35
N PHE A 160 -9.30 0.96 -2.29
CA PHE A 160 -8.90 1.71 -1.10
C PHE A 160 -9.96 2.77 -0.80
N TYR A 161 -10.57 2.70 0.38
CA TYR A 161 -11.65 3.61 0.75
C TYR A 161 -11.10 4.88 1.40
N THR A 162 -11.49 6.04 0.88
CA THR A 162 -11.32 7.33 1.56
C THR A 162 -12.68 7.79 2.08
N SER A 163 -12.71 8.87 2.86
CA SER A 163 -13.98 9.47 3.34
C SER A 163 -14.91 9.94 2.21
N SER A 164 -14.40 10.14 1.00
CA SER A 164 -15.13 10.77 -0.10
C SER A 164 -15.33 9.89 -1.35
N CYS A 165 -14.47 8.91 -1.57
CA CYS A 165 -14.50 8.05 -2.75
C CYS A 165 -13.80 6.72 -2.52
N VAL A 166 -13.94 5.82 -3.50
CA VAL A 166 -13.17 4.58 -3.60
C VAL A 166 -12.04 4.81 -4.60
N VAL A 167 -10.80 4.64 -4.17
CA VAL A 167 -9.64 4.64 -5.06
C VAL A 167 -9.46 3.24 -5.62
N VAL A 168 -9.28 3.14 -6.93
CA VAL A 168 -9.10 1.88 -7.64
C VAL A 168 -7.72 1.85 -8.27
N VAL A 169 -6.98 0.79 -7.97
CA VAL A 169 -5.71 0.46 -8.63
C VAL A 169 -5.85 -0.84 -9.40
N ARG A 170 -5.52 -0.84 -10.69
CA ARG A 170 -5.63 -2.03 -11.55
C ARG A 170 -4.40 -2.16 -12.43
N TRP A 171 -3.89 -3.38 -12.57
CA TRP A 171 -2.90 -3.69 -13.61
C TRP A 171 -3.60 -4.03 -14.92
N LEU A 172 -3.16 -3.41 -16.00
CA LEU A 172 -3.61 -3.72 -17.36
C LEU A 172 -2.47 -4.42 -18.10
N ALA A 173 -2.54 -5.75 -18.18
CA ALA A 173 -1.48 -6.58 -18.75
C ALA A 173 -1.31 -6.40 -20.26
N ASP A 174 -2.38 -6.04 -20.97
CA ASP A 174 -2.39 -5.77 -22.41
C ASP A 174 -1.57 -4.54 -22.79
N VAL A 175 -1.49 -3.55 -21.91
CA VAL A 175 -0.70 -2.32 -22.10
C VAL A 175 0.47 -2.20 -21.13
N GLY A 176 0.69 -3.19 -20.27
CA GLY A 176 1.82 -3.26 -19.33
C GLY A 176 1.90 -2.08 -18.35
N ARG A 177 0.76 -1.63 -17.80
CA ARG A 177 0.74 -0.46 -16.91
C ARG A 177 -0.23 -0.56 -15.74
N TRP A 178 0.07 0.16 -14.67
CA TRP A 178 -0.84 0.42 -13.57
C TRP A 178 -1.79 1.55 -13.91
N ASN A 179 -3.06 1.42 -13.54
CA ASN A 179 -4.07 2.47 -13.63
C ASN A 179 -4.53 2.84 -12.22
N VAL A 180 -4.54 4.13 -11.88
CA VAL A 180 -5.04 4.65 -10.60
C VAL A 180 -6.15 5.66 -10.87
N GLY A 181 -7.35 5.40 -10.33
CA GLY A 181 -8.51 6.25 -10.50
C GLY A 181 -9.42 6.22 -9.29
N THR A 182 -10.61 6.81 -9.42
CA THR A 182 -11.60 6.87 -8.35
C THR A 182 -13.00 6.59 -8.86
N TRP A 183 -13.83 6.00 -8.00
CA TRP A 183 -15.26 5.85 -8.21
C TRP A 183 -16.05 6.49 -7.07
N ARG A 184 -17.25 6.97 -7.40
CA ARG A 184 -18.24 7.34 -6.38
C ARG A 184 -18.80 6.07 -5.75
N ARG A 185 -19.07 6.13 -4.45
CA ARG A 185 -19.64 5.01 -3.70
C ARG A 185 -21.03 4.63 -4.20
N ASP A 186 -21.31 3.33 -4.17
CA ASP A 186 -22.58 2.69 -4.45
C ASP A 186 -23.16 3.00 -5.84
N VAL A 187 -22.33 3.47 -6.78
CA VAL A 187 -22.72 3.67 -8.19
C VAL A 187 -22.57 2.38 -8.99
N ILE A 188 -21.57 1.56 -8.66
CA ILE A 188 -21.32 0.26 -9.27
C ILE A 188 -21.02 -0.78 -8.18
N GLY A 189 -21.24 -2.06 -8.50
CA GLY A 189 -20.76 -3.18 -7.68
C GLY A 189 -19.34 -3.59 -8.07
N TRP A 190 -18.68 -4.29 -7.17
CA TRP A 190 -17.35 -4.88 -7.35
C TRP A 190 -17.45 -6.37 -7.51
N SER A 191 -16.55 -6.96 -8.28
CA SER A 191 -16.62 -8.36 -8.66
C SER A 191 -15.95 -9.26 -7.63
N ALA A 192 -16.44 -10.50 -7.53
CA ALA A 192 -15.74 -11.57 -6.83
C ALA A 192 -14.28 -11.66 -7.32
N GLY A 193 -13.33 -11.69 -6.38
CA GLY A 193 -11.89 -11.72 -6.68
C GLY A 193 -11.20 -10.35 -6.70
N ASP A 194 -11.94 -9.23 -6.73
CA ASP A 194 -11.37 -7.92 -6.40
C ASP A 194 -10.79 -7.93 -4.97
N ARG A 195 -9.87 -7.02 -4.65
CA ARG A 195 -9.21 -6.95 -3.34
C ARG A 195 -9.47 -5.61 -2.69
N ALA A 196 -10.03 -5.61 -1.49
CA ALA A 196 -10.22 -4.40 -0.71
C ALA A 196 -9.17 -4.29 0.40
N PHE A 197 -8.62 -3.08 0.58
CA PHE A 197 -7.61 -2.76 1.57
C PHE A 197 -8.22 -1.97 2.75
N SER A 198 -7.66 -2.14 3.95
CA SER A 198 -8.03 -1.43 5.17
C SER A 198 -6.82 -1.10 6.05
N ARG A 199 -7.03 -0.25 7.07
CA ARG A 199 -6.03 0.20 8.06
C ARG A 199 -6.12 -0.55 9.40
#